data_AF-A0A351H7K0-F1
#
_entry.id   AF-A0A351H7K0-F1
#
_cell.length_a   1.000
_cell.length_b   1.000
_cell.length_c   1.000
_cell.angle_alpha   90.00
_cell.angle_beta   90.00
_cell.angle_gamma   90.00
#
_symmetry.space_group_name_H-M   'P 1'
#
loop_
_entity.id
_entity.type
_entity.pdbx_description
1 polymer ?
#
loop_
_entity_poly.entity_id
_entity_poly.type
_entity_poly.pdbx_seq_one_letter_code
_entity_poly.pdbx_strand_id
1 'polypeptide(L)'
;MRNPFKDSGSADDWFNNLWTAEVDMGTAMYGNTGTYMLYKSLIPKSPELADIIDRVDKRFGLGDALKSLFALLYMKEPEKNNDGGILEEPVTDGVIKDKKYSQLKALSEDKKLPTFSAVCSFAESIESVTNNAEVQKAAEIAGIISTLGKQEEKLAKRIKGETKPNKRLLLINRLFKKQKQIKDLNEKLREQRIKISIAISENISVAAKKAFDAASQT
;
A
#
# COMPACT_ATOMS: atom_id res chain seq x y z
N MET A 1 -27.48 8.06 7.65
CA MET A 1 -27.70 6.64 7.24
C MET A 1 -28.63 5.94 8.21
N ARG A 2 -29.71 5.34 7.69
CA ARG A 2 -30.68 4.52 8.44
C ARG A 2 -30.02 3.22 8.94
N ASN A 3 -30.57 2.60 9.98
CA ASN A 3 -30.06 1.32 10.49
C ASN A 3 -30.41 0.19 9.50
N PRO A 4 -29.43 -0.63 9.08
CA PRO A 4 -29.66 -1.74 8.15
C PRO A 4 -30.48 -2.88 8.78
N PHE A 5 -30.26 -3.19 10.06
CA PHE A 5 -30.95 -4.27 10.77
C PHE A 5 -32.04 -3.70 11.67
N LYS A 6 -33.23 -4.33 11.64
CA LYS A 6 -34.40 -3.92 12.43
C LYS A 6 -34.66 -4.82 13.64
N ASP A 7 -34.09 -6.03 13.65
CA ASP A 7 -34.24 -7.03 14.69
C ASP A 7 -32.88 -7.66 15.04
N SER A 8 -32.76 -8.23 16.24
CA SER A 8 -31.50 -8.80 16.73
C SER A 8 -31.12 -10.11 16.04
N GLY A 9 -32.08 -10.91 15.59
CA GLY A 9 -31.81 -12.19 14.91
C GLY A 9 -31.06 -11.98 13.60
N SER A 10 -31.59 -11.13 12.71
CA SER A 10 -30.93 -10.81 11.44
C SER A 10 -29.57 -10.13 11.61
N ALA A 11 -29.40 -9.32 12.65
CA ALA A 11 -28.13 -8.70 13.00
C ALA A 11 -27.09 -9.72 13.48
N ASP A 12 -27.52 -10.66 14.33
CA ASP A 12 -26.65 -11.71 14.88
C ASP A 12 -26.26 -12.73 13.80
N ASP A 13 -27.20 -13.12 12.93
CA ASP A 13 -26.90 -13.97 11.77
C ASP A 13 -25.88 -13.31 10.84
N TRP A 14 -26.04 -12.02 10.54
CA TRP A 14 -25.07 -11.27 9.74
C TRP A 14 -23.69 -11.19 10.43
N PHE A 15 -23.64 -10.88 11.72
CA PHE A 15 -22.38 -10.76 12.47
C PHE A 15 -21.67 -12.11 12.62
N ASN A 16 -22.43 -13.18 12.86
CA ASN A 16 -21.88 -14.52 12.95
C ASN A 16 -21.38 -14.97 11.57
N ASN A 17 -22.14 -14.76 10.50
CA ASN A 17 -21.71 -15.03 9.13
C ASN A 17 -20.48 -14.20 8.72
N LEU A 18 -20.30 -12.98 9.22
CA LEU A 18 -19.05 -12.23 9.02
C LEU A 18 -17.82 -12.94 9.63
N TRP A 19 -18.02 -13.85 10.58
CA TRP A 19 -16.95 -14.57 11.29
C TRP A 19 -16.91 -16.08 11.00
N THR A 20 -18.02 -16.66 10.54
CA THR A 20 -18.21 -18.10 10.24
C THR A 20 -18.43 -18.40 8.78
N ALA A 21 -18.79 -17.42 7.95
CA ALA A 21 -18.25 -17.50 6.62
C ALA A 21 -16.74 -17.67 6.88
N GLU A 22 -16.12 -18.64 6.22
CA GLU A 22 -15.00 -18.23 5.42
C GLU A 22 -15.48 -16.94 4.73
N VAL A 23 -15.31 -15.80 5.41
CA VAL A 23 -14.86 -14.61 4.73
C VAL A 23 -13.77 -15.24 3.93
N ASP A 24 -14.08 -15.44 2.66
CA ASP A 24 -13.07 -15.52 1.66
C ASP A 24 -12.25 -14.28 1.97
N MET A 25 -11.24 -14.47 2.81
CA MET A 25 -10.14 -13.57 2.98
C MET A 25 -9.38 -13.56 1.64
N GLY A 26 -9.90 -14.15 0.56
CA GLY A 26 -9.72 -13.69 -0.81
C GLY A 26 -10.35 -12.36 -1.18
N THR A 27 -11.04 -11.70 -0.26
CA THR A 27 -11.14 -10.23 -0.27
C THR A 27 -10.51 -9.57 0.96
N ALA A 28 -9.67 -10.26 1.74
CA ALA A 28 -8.36 -9.64 1.94
C ALA A 28 -7.74 -9.67 0.55
N MET A 29 -7.38 -8.53 -0.03
CA MET A 29 -6.48 -8.59 -1.18
C MET A 29 -5.28 -9.42 -0.71
N TYR A 30 -5.16 -10.65 -1.23
CA TYR A 30 -4.25 -11.65 -0.69
C TYR A 30 -2.83 -11.10 -0.66
N GLY A 31 -2.34 -10.90 0.55
CA GLY A 31 -1.02 -10.39 0.84
C GLY A 31 0.08 -11.43 0.64
N ASN A 32 1.17 -10.92 0.08
CA ASN A 32 2.53 -11.02 0.62
C ASN A 32 3.14 -12.42 0.91
N THR A 33 3.59 -13.11 -0.13
CA THR A 33 4.54 -14.22 0.04
C THR A 33 5.79 -14.10 -0.84
N GLY A 34 5.71 -13.61 -2.08
CA GLY A 34 6.86 -13.53 -2.99
C GLY A 34 7.87 -12.43 -2.63
N THR A 35 7.42 -11.18 -2.54
CA THR A 35 8.25 -9.99 -2.31
C THR A 35 8.89 -9.97 -0.92
N TYR A 36 8.16 -10.44 0.11
CA TYR A 36 8.68 -10.60 1.46
C TYR A 36 9.69 -11.74 1.60
N MET A 37 9.62 -12.79 0.77
CA MET A 37 10.64 -13.85 0.72
C MET A 37 11.94 -13.41 0.01
N LEU A 38 11.86 -12.54 -1.00
CA LEU A 38 13.04 -11.90 -1.61
C LEU A 38 13.72 -10.93 -0.66
N TYR A 39 12.95 -10.08 0.02
CA TYR A 39 13.50 -9.20 1.05
C TYR A 39 14.07 -9.99 2.24
N LYS A 40 13.39 -11.04 2.73
CA LYS A 40 13.96 -11.91 3.78
C LYS A 40 15.22 -12.66 3.33
N SER A 41 15.40 -12.94 2.05
CA SER A 41 16.59 -13.66 1.52
C SER A 41 17.73 -12.72 1.11
N LEU A 42 17.45 -11.45 0.81
CA LEU A 42 18.43 -10.41 0.43
C LEU A 42 18.85 -9.50 1.59
N ILE A 43 17.98 -9.21 2.58
CA ILE A 43 18.32 -8.40 3.77
C ILE A 43 19.53 -8.97 4.53
N PRO A 44 19.65 -10.30 4.78
CA PRO A 44 20.84 -10.85 5.42
C PRO A 44 22.11 -10.68 4.58
N LYS A 45 22.00 -10.33 3.28
CA LYS A 45 23.09 -10.24 2.31
C LYS A 45 23.41 -8.81 1.86
N SER A 46 22.67 -7.79 2.31
CA SER A 46 22.98 -6.36 2.11
C SER A 46 22.33 -5.49 3.20
N PRO A 47 22.98 -5.36 4.37
CA PRO A 47 22.52 -4.50 5.46
C PRO A 47 22.40 -3.03 5.05
N GLU A 48 23.21 -2.57 4.08
CA GLU A 48 23.17 -1.19 3.61
C GLU A 48 21.86 -0.84 2.87
N LEU A 49 21.29 -1.80 2.14
CA LEU A 49 20.02 -1.62 1.43
C LEU A 49 18.84 -1.52 2.42
N ALA A 50 18.85 -2.34 3.47
CA ALA A 50 17.84 -2.29 4.52
C ALA A 50 17.88 -0.96 5.28
N ASP A 51 19.08 -0.48 5.65
CA ASP A 51 19.23 0.80 6.36
C ASP A 51 18.81 1.99 5.49
N ILE A 52 19.09 1.99 4.18
CA ILE A 52 18.65 3.08 3.29
C ILE A 52 17.15 3.05 3.07
N ILE A 53 16.56 1.88 2.77
CA ILE A 53 15.10 1.78 2.62
C ILE A 53 14.42 2.19 3.92
N ASP A 54 14.92 1.78 5.09
CA ASP A 54 14.39 2.21 6.38
C ASP A 54 14.58 3.71 6.63
N ARG A 55 15.71 4.31 6.27
CA ARG A 55 15.93 5.76 6.41
C ARG A 55 15.01 6.57 5.51
N VAL A 56 14.86 6.13 4.27
CA VAL A 56 14.03 6.78 3.25
C VAL A 56 12.55 6.55 3.54
N ASP A 57 12.17 5.39 4.07
CA ASP A 57 10.82 5.12 4.57
C ASP A 57 10.50 5.96 5.81
N LYS A 58 11.42 6.05 6.78
CA LYS A 58 11.25 6.92 7.96
C LYS A 58 11.16 8.39 7.59
N ARG A 59 11.91 8.85 6.59
CA ARG A 59 11.91 10.26 6.16
C ARG A 59 10.74 10.59 5.24
N PHE A 60 10.36 9.70 4.34
CA PHE A 60 9.47 10.03 3.22
C PHE A 60 8.27 9.08 3.05
N GLY A 61 8.19 7.99 3.81
CA GLY A 61 7.10 7.01 3.70
C GLY A 61 7.07 6.26 2.37
N LEU A 62 8.23 6.09 1.73
CA LEU A 62 8.39 5.50 0.40
C LEU A 62 8.90 4.06 0.44
N GLY A 63 8.97 3.43 1.61
CA GLY A 63 9.64 2.14 1.80
C GLY A 63 9.12 1.07 0.86
N ASP A 64 7.81 0.88 0.78
CA ASP A 64 7.22 -0.18 -0.06
C ASP A 64 7.37 0.11 -1.56
N ALA A 65 7.21 1.37 -1.98
CA ALA A 65 7.44 1.78 -3.36
C ALA A 65 8.90 1.52 -3.81
N LEU A 66 9.86 1.80 -2.95
CA LEU A 66 11.28 1.58 -3.23
C LEU A 66 11.67 0.11 -3.18
N LYS A 67 11.02 -0.67 -2.31
CA LYS A 67 11.17 -2.12 -2.30
C LYS A 67 10.72 -2.73 -3.62
N SER A 68 9.57 -2.30 -4.11
CA SER A 68 9.03 -2.74 -5.39
C SER A 68 9.89 -2.28 -6.56
N LEU A 69 10.40 -1.05 -6.55
CA LEU A 69 11.35 -0.57 -7.57
C LEU A 69 12.65 -1.38 -7.57
N PHE A 70 13.21 -1.69 -6.40
CA PHE A 70 14.42 -2.52 -6.30
C PHE A 70 14.17 -3.91 -6.89
N ALA A 71 13.07 -4.56 -6.53
CA ALA A 71 12.69 -5.86 -7.07
C ALA A 71 12.51 -5.80 -8.60
N LEU A 72 11.80 -4.77 -9.09
CA LEU A 72 11.59 -4.51 -10.51
C LEU A 72 12.91 -4.38 -11.29
N LEU A 73 13.88 -3.65 -10.75
CA LEU A 73 15.16 -3.43 -11.42
C LEU A 73 16.11 -4.62 -11.31
N TYR A 74 16.13 -5.30 -10.18
CA TYR A 74 17.02 -6.43 -9.93
C TYR A 74 16.56 -7.72 -10.62
N MET A 75 15.26 -8.01 -10.64
CA MET A 75 14.72 -9.32 -11.03
C MET A 75 14.18 -9.37 -12.45
N LYS A 76 14.44 -10.47 -13.15
CA LYS A 76 14.00 -10.69 -14.54
C LYS A 76 12.48 -10.57 -14.76
N GLU A 77 11.68 -11.01 -13.79
CA GLU A 77 10.22 -10.86 -13.80
C GLU A 77 9.73 -10.28 -12.46
N PRO A 78 9.05 -9.12 -12.47
CA PRO A 78 8.39 -8.60 -11.28
C PRO A 78 7.03 -9.27 -11.09
N GLU A 79 6.80 -9.86 -9.92
CA GLU A 79 5.42 -10.16 -9.49
C GLU A 79 4.70 -8.83 -9.19
N LYS A 80 3.48 -8.68 -9.73
CA LYS A 80 2.64 -7.51 -9.43
C LYS A 80 2.22 -7.55 -7.95
N ASN A 81 2.66 -6.55 -7.19
CA ASN A 81 2.29 -6.38 -5.79
C ASN A 81 0.95 -5.61 -5.71
N ASN A 82 -0.14 -6.31 -5.38
CA ASN A 82 -1.47 -5.69 -5.29
C ASN A 82 -1.73 -4.96 -3.96
N ASP A 83 -0.78 -4.99 -3.03
CA ASP A 83 -0.95 -4.50 -1.65
C ASP A 83 -0.08 -3.28 -1.34
N GLY A 84 0.30 -2.56 -2.40
CA GLY A 84 1.23 -1.47 -2.29
C GLY A 84 0.65 -0.24 -1.59
N GLY A 85 1.55 0.46 -0.89
CA GLY A 85 1.26 1.78 -0.30
C GLY A 85 0.65 2.73 -1.34
N ILE A 86 0.07 3.84 -0.88
CA ILE A 86 -0.66 4.80 -1.73
C ILE A 86 0.13 5.23 -2.97
N LEU A 87 1.46 5.30 -2.85
CA LEU A 87 2.38 5.70 -3.89
C LEU A 87 3.00 4.55 -4.68
N GLU A 88 2.90 3.30 -4.22
CA GLU A 88 3.61 2.19 -4.84
C GLU A 88 3.23 2.01 -6.30
N GLU A 89 1.94 1.78 -6.58
CA GLU A 89 1.43 1.60 -7.94
C GLU A 89 1.69 2.84 -8.82
N PRO A 90 1.34 4.08 -8.41
CA PRO A 90 1.67 5.28 -9.19
C PRO A 90 3.16 5.43 -9.53
N VAL A 91 4.04 5.12 -8.58
CA VAL A 91 5.49 5.22 -8.75
C VAL A 91 6.01 4.13 -9.67
N THR A 92 5.66 2.86 -9.42
CA THR A 92 6.14 1.74 -10.23
C THR A 92 5.63 1.82 -11.66
N ASP A 93 4.35 2.14 -11.85
CA ASP A 93 3.78 2.33 -13.19
C ASP A 93 4.44 3.49 -13.92
N GLY A 94 4.67 4.61 -13.24
CA GLY A 94 5.32 5.77 -13.82
C GLY A 94 6.74 5.45 -14.29
N VAL A 95 7.50 4.69 -13.47
CA VAL A 95 8.85 4.26 -13.84
C VAL A 95 8.81 3.30 -15.03
N ILE A 96 7.93 2.29 -15.02
CA ILE A 96 7.83 1.30 -16.11
C ILE A 96 7.44 1.96 -17.44
N LYS A 97 6.57 2.98 -17.39
CA LYS A 97 6.13 3.75 -18.57
C LYS A 97 7.19 4.72 -19.09
N ASP A 98 8.25 5.00 -18.31
CA ASP A 98 9.33 5.87 -18.75
C ASP A 98 10.12 5.21 -19.90
N LYS A 99 10.49 6.01 -20.90
CA LYS A 99 11.18 5.54 -22.11
C LYS A 99 12.54 4.91 -21.81
N LYS A 100 13.20 5.32 -20.73
CA LYS A 100 14.49 4.77 -20.30
C LYS A 100 14.37 3.51 -19.46
N TYR A 101 13.16 3.07 -19.10
CA TYR A 101 12.98 1.92 -18.21
C TYR A 101 13.69 0.66 -18.72
N SER A 102 13.53 0.32 -20.00
CA SER A 102 14.17 -0.87 -20.59
C SER A 102 15.71 -0.81 -20.51
N GLN A 103 16.27 0.39 -20.68
CA GLN A 103 17.71 0.62 -20.59
C GLN A 103 18.20 0.54 -19.14
N LEU A 104 17.49 1.21 -18.22
CA LEU A 104 17.76 1.14 -16.78
C LEU A 104 17.66 -0.30 -16.27
N LYS A 105 16.67 -1.04 -16.75
CA LYS A 105 16.46 -2.45 -16.44
C LYS A 105 17.64 -3.30 -16.91
N ALA A 106 18.07 -3.16 -18.17
CA ALA A 106 19.22 -3.90 -18.71
C ALA A 106 20.54 -3.58 -17.97
N LEU A 107 20.70 -2.36 -17.47
CA LEU A 107 21.86 -1.98 -16.65
C LEU A 107 21.83 -2.60 -15.24
N SER A 108 20.64 -2.85 -14.70
CA SER A 108 20.43 -3.22 -13.29
C SER A 108 20.14 -4.71 -13.08
N GLU A 109 19.57 -5.39 -14.07
CA GLU A 109 19.16 -6.79 -13.97
C GLU A 109 20.34 -7.68 -13.57
N ASP A 110 20.15 -8.47 -12.51
CA ASP A 110 21.15 -9.32 -11.87
C ASP A 110 22.42 -8.59 -11.37
N LYS A 111 22.43 -7.24 -11.35
CA LYS A 111 23.56 -6.42 -10.89
C LYS A 111 23.20 -5.62 -9.64
N LYS A 112 23.83 -5.98 -8.51
CA LYS A 112 23.55 -5.38 -7.21
C LYS A 112 23.88 -3.88 -7.13
N LEU A 113 25.08 -3.49 -7.59
CA LEU A 113 25.59 -2.12 -7.45
C LEU A 113 24.83 -1.11 -8.32
N PRO A 114 24.66 -1.32 -9.65
CA PRO A 114 23.80 -0.47 -10.48
C PRO A 114 22.36 -0.36 -9.97
N THR A 115 21.74 -1.48 -9.54
CA THR A 115 20.40 -1.46 -8.94
C THR A 115 20.36 -0.59 -7.69
N PHE A 116 21.36 -0.73 -6.82
CA PHE A 116 21.46 0.03 -5.58
C PHE A 116 21.61 1.53 -5.84
N SER A 117 22.53 1.92 -6.74
CA SER A 117 22.74 3.32 -7.15
C SER A 117 21.47 3.92 -7.76
N ALA A 118 20.76 3.16 -8.60
CA ALA A 118 19.50 3.58 -9.20
C ALA A 118 18.43 3.89 -8.14
N VAL A 119 18.21 2.96 -7.21
CA VAL A 119 17.16 3.10 -6.18
C VAL A 119 17.46 4.24 -5.21
N CYS A 120 18.72 4.42 -4.82
CA CYS A 120 19.11 5.53 -3.95
C CYS A 120 18.89 6.89 -4.65
N SER A 121 19.36 7.03 -5.89
CA SER A 121 19.19 8.27 -6.65
C SER A 121 17.71 8.56 -6.95
N PHE A 122 16.92 7.52 -7.21
CA PHE A 122 15.47 7.65 -7.38
C PHE A 122 14.80 8.17 -6.11
N ALA A 123 15.08 7.54 -4.96
CA ALA A 123 14.54 7.91 -3.66
C ALA A 123 14.76 9.40 -3.31
N GLU A 124 16.00 9.87 -3.45
CA GLU A 124 16.34 11.29 -3.23
C GLU A 124 15.60 12.22 -4.18
N SER A 125 15.37 11.77 -5.41
CA SER A 125 14.74 12.58 -6.46
C SER A 125 13.23 12.68 -6.34
N ILE A 126 12.57 11.74 -5.66
CA ILE A 126 11.12 11.74 -5.44
C ILE A 126 10.71 12.22 -4.06
N GLU A 127 11.63 12.70 -3.23
CA GLU A 127 11.34 13.26 -1.90
C GLU A 127 10.26 14.34 -1.98
N SER A 128 10.32 15.24 -2.97
CA SER A 128 9.35 16.33 -3.11
C SER A 128 7.93 15.87 -3.45
N VAL A 129 7.76 14.62 -3.89
CA VAL A 129 6.44 14.06 -4.25
C VAL A 129 5.55 13.93 -3.02
N THR A 130 6.10 13.72 -1.83
CA THR A 130 5.33 13.60 -0.58
C THR A 130 4.60 14.91 -0.22
N ASN A 131 5.10 16.05 -0.72
CA ASN A 131 4.49 17.37 -0.52
C ASN A 131 3.37 17.67 -1.53
N ASN A 132 3.10 16.78 -2.49
CA ASN A 132 2.03 16.97 -3.46
C ASN A 132 0.65 16.92 -2.77
N ALA A 133 -0.24 17.85 -3.13
CA ALA A 133 -1.55 17.98 -2.51
C ALA A 133 -2.43 16.73 -2.68
N GLU A 134 -2.37 16.03 -3.82
CA GLU A 134 -3.14 14.80 -4.02
C GLU A 134 -2.59 13.63 -3.18
N VAL A 135 -1.26 13.59 -2.99
CA VAL A 135 -0.60 12.62 -2.11
C VAL A 135 -0.98 12.85 -0.65
N GLN A 136 -0.98 14.10 -0.18
CA GLN A 136 -1.40 14.46 1.18
C GLN A 136 -2.86 14.09 1.44
N LYS A 137 -3.78 14.41 0.50
CA LYS A 137 -5.20 14.01 0.61
C LYS A 137 -5.36 12.50 0.73
N ALA A 138 -4.62 11.71 -0.05
CA ALA A 138 -4.70 10.27 0.03
C ALA A 138 -4.14 9.74 1.36
N ALA A 139 -3.05 10.32 1.87
CA ALA A 139 -2.49 9.99 3.17
C ALA A 139 -3.48 10.27 4.32
N GLU A 140 -4.21 11.40 4.26
CA GLU A 140 -5.28 11.71 5.21
C GLU A 140 -6.41 10.67 5.17
N ILE A 141 -6.88 10.30 3.97
CA ILE A 141 -7.92 9.27 3.79
C ILE A 141 -7.45 7.93 4.39
N ALA A 142 -6.21 7.52 4.13
CA ALA A 142 -5.64 6.30 4.68
C ALA A 142 -5.54 6.34 6.22
N GLY A 143 -5.16 7.49 6.80
CA GLY A 143 -5.15 7.70 8.25
C GLY A 143 -6.54 7.55 8.88
N ILE A 144 -7.58 8.06 8.20
CA ILE A 144 -8.98 7.88 8.61
C ILE A 144 -9.38 6.41 8.54
N ILE A 145 -9.06 5.70 7.45
CA ILE A 145 -9.35 4.27 7.30
C ILE A 145 -8.70 3.46 8.41
N SER A 146 -7.41 3.70 8.71
CA SER A 146 -6.69 3.04 9.82
C SER A 146 -7.39 3.26 11.17
N THR A 147 -7.82 4.49 11.43
CA THR A 147 -8.56 4.83 12.65
C THR A 147 -9.91 4.12 12.71
N LEU A 148 -10.64 4.06 11.60
CA LEU A 148 -11.91 3.34 11.51
C LEU A 148 -11.74 1.83 11.69
N GLY A 149 -10.68 1.23 11.12
CA GLY A 149 -10.34 -0.19 11.29
C GLY A 149 -10.09 -0.54 12.77
N LYS A 150 -9.28 0.26 13.48
CA LYS A 150 -9.08 0.10 14.93
C LYS A 150 -10.39 0.21 15.73
N GLN A 151 -11.31 1.05 15.29
CA GLN A 151 -12.63 1.18 15.91
C GLN A 151 -13.54 -0.02 15.60
N GLU A 152 -13.45 -0.57 14.40
CA GLU A 152 -14.15 -1.80 13.97
C GLU A 152 -13.75 -2.99 14.84
N GLU A 153 -12.44 -3.21 15.01
CA GLU A 153 -11.91 -4.28 15.87
C GLU A 153 -12.40 -4.17 17.31
N LYS A 154 -12.36 -2.95 17.88
CA LYS A 154 -12.87 -2.69 19.24
C LYS A 154 -14.38 -2.97 19.33
N LEU A 155 -15.15 -2.62 18.31
CA LEU A 155 -16.58 -2.89 18.26
C LEU A 155 -16.87 -4.39 18.13
N ALA A 156 -16.15 -5.11 17.27
CA ALA A 156 -16.29 -6.55 17.11
C ALA A 156 -16.02 -7.30 18.43
N LYS A 157 -14.94 -6.94 19.15
CA LYS A 157 -14.65 -7.48 20.48
C LYS A 157 -15.77 -7.20 21.48
N ARG A 158 -16.32 -5.98 21.46
CA ARG A 158 -17.42 -5.58 22.34
C ARG A 158 -18.72 -6.32 22.03
N ILE A 159 -19.02 -6.57 20.75
CA ILE A 159 -20.20 -7.35 20.33
C ILE A 159 -20.07 -8.77 20.88
N LYS A 160 -18.92 -9.44 20.72
CA LYS A 160 -18.70 -10.81 21.22
C LYS A 160 -19.02 -10.97 22.72
N GLY A 161 -18.68 -9.97 23.54
CA GLY A 161 -18.95 -9.96 24.98
C GLY A 161 -20.32 -9.41 25.40
N GLU A 162 -21.15 -8.93 24.46
CA GLU A 162 -22.46 -8.33 24.78
C GLU A 162 -23.57 -9.39 24.72
N THR A 163 -24.26 -9.57 25.84
CA THR A 163 -25.33 -10.56 26.01
C THR A 163 -26.74 -9.98 25.85
N LYS A 164 -26.91 -8.64 25.92
CA LYS A 164 -28.23 -8.00 25.81
C LYS A 164 -28.62 -7.78 24.33
N PRO A 165 -29.72 -8.39 23.83
CA PRO A 165 -30.08 -8.35 22.40
C PRO A 165 -30.22 -6.94 21.82
N ASN A 166 -30.93 -6.04 22.51
CA ASN A 166 -31.14 -4.66 22.04
C ASN A 166 -29.82 -3.87 21.94
N LYS A 167 -28.92 -4.07 22.90
CA LYS A 167 -27.62 -3.38 22.93
C LYS A 167 -26.68 -3.96 21.88
N ARG A 168 -26.73 -5.29 21.69
CA ARG A 168 -25.99 -6.00 20.66
C ARG A 168 -26.41 -5.55 19.25
N LEU A 169 -27.71 -5.44 18.98
CA LEU A 169 -28.27 -4.88 17.75
C LEU A 169 -27.75 -3.47 17.44
N LEU A 170 -27.70 -2.59 18.45
CA LEU A 170 -27.14 -1.24 18.28
C LEU A 170 -25.64 -1.27 17.91
N LEU A 171 -24.87 -2.16 18.54
CA LEU A 171 -23.44 -2.31 18.27
C LEU A 171 -23.19 -2.87 16.87
N ILE A 172 -23.97 -3.88 16.44
CA ILE A 172 -23.86 -4.47 15.10
C ILE A 172 -24.24 -3.44 14.02
N ASN A 173 -25.32 -2.68 14.21
CA ASN A 173 -25.67 -1.59 13.30
C ASN A 173 -24.56 -0.51 13.21
N ARG A 174 -23.85 -0.25 14.31
CA ARG A 174 -22.70 0.68 14.32
C ARG A 174 -21.49 0.09 13.59
N LEU A 175 -21.23 -1.21 13.75
CA LEU A 175 -20.18 -1.93 13.05
C LEU A 175 -20.40 -1.87 11.53
N PHE A 176 -21.59 -2.21 11.06
CA PHE A 176 -21.95 -2.16 9.65
C PHE A 176 -21.73 -0.77 9.03
N LYS A 177 -22.17 0.29 9.73
CA LYS A 177 -21.98 1.67 9.24
C LYS A 177 -20.51 2.02 9.07
N LYS A 178 -19.62 1.51 9.94
CA LYS A 178 -18.17 1.75 9.84
C LYS A 178 -17.54 0.98 8.68
N GLN A 179 -17.90 -0.29 8.50
CA GLN A 179 -17.46 -1.07 7.34
C GLN A 179 -17.86 -0.39 6.02
N LYS A 180 -19.09 0.14 5.96
CA LYS A 180 -19.52 0.92 4.80
C LYS A 180 -18.71 2.20 4.61
N GLN A 181 -18.42 2.95 5.68
CA GLN A 181 -17.56 4.14 5.61
C GLN A 181 -16.15 3.79 5.11
N ILE A 182 -15.56 2.70 5.60
CA ILE A 182 -14.25 2.20 5.14
C ILE A 182 -14.31 1.86 3.66
N LYS A 183 -15.34 1.13 3.22
CA LYS A 183 -15.53 0.79 1.81
C LYS A 183 -15.64 2.04 0.92
N ASP A 184 -16.45 3.01 1.31
CA ASP A 184 -16.64 4.25 0.56
C ASP A 184 -15.34 5.08 0.50
N LEU A 185 -14.54 5.09 1.58
CA LEU A 185 -13.24 5.77 1.61
C LEU A 185 -12.18 5.03 0.77
N ASN A 186 -12.18 3.71 0.76
CA ASN A 186 -11.30 2.91 -0.10
C ASN A 186 -11.56 3.18 -1.58
N GLU A 187 -12.83 3.35 -1.98
CA GLU A 187 -13.16 3.69 -3.36
C GLU A 187 -12.66 5.10 -3.73
N LYS A 188 -12.82 6.08 -2.82
CA LYS A 188 -12.21 7.41 -3.00
C LYS A 188 -10.69 7.33 -3.11
N LEU A 189 -10.04 6.47 -2.33
CA LEU A 189 -8.60 6.31 -2.38
C LEU A 189 -8.15 5.75 -3.74
N ARG A 190 -8.93 4.84 -4.36
CA ARG A 190 -8.67 4.37 -5.74
C ARG A 190 -8.77 5.51 -6.76
N GLU A 191 -9.81 6.34 -6.69
CA GLU A 191 -9.92 7.52 -7.55
C GLU A 191 -8.74 8.48 -7.36
N GLN A 192 -8.28 8.65 -6.11
CA GLN A 192 -7.13 9.50 -5.80
C GLN A 192 -5.81 8.93 -6.35
N ARG A 193 -5.63 7.61 -6.38
CA ARG A 193 -4.43 7.00 -7.00
C ARG A 193 -4.27 7.42 -8.46
N ILE A 194 -5.36 7.45 -9.23
CA ILE A 194 -5.32 7.90 -10.64
C ILE A 194 -4.86 9.36 -10.74
N LYS A 195 -5.39 10.23 -9.88
CA LYS A 195 -5.00 11.65 -9.84
C LYS A 195 -3.56 11.85 -9.42
N ILE A 196 -3.09 11.07 -8.43
CA ILE A 196 -1.70 11.04 -8.00
C ILE A 196 -0.81 10.66 -9.18
N SER A 197 -1.10 9.55 -9.88
CA SER A 197 -0.30 9.09 -11.03
C SER A 197 -0.09 10.18 -12.08
N ILE A 198 -1.13 10.99 -12.35
CA ILE A 198 -1.03 12.13 -13.26
C ILE A 198 -0.15 13.23 -12.64
N ALA A 199 -0.45 13.61 -11.39
CA ALA A 199 0.19 14.73 -10.71
C ALA A 199 1.70 14.55 -10.44
N ILE A 200 2.17 13.31 -10.34
CA ILE A 200 3.57 12.98 -10.00
C ILE A 200 4.37 12.47 -11.20
N SER A 201 3.74 12.31 -12.37
CA SER A 201 4.34 11.68 -13.56
C SER A 201 5.64 12.36 -14.00
N GLU A 202 5.68 13.69 -14.00
CA GLU A 202 6.87 14.45 -14.39
C GLU A 202 8.00 14.30 -13.35
N ASN A 203 7.67 14.30 -12.05
CA ASN A 203 8.64 14.01 -10.99
C ASN A 203 9.23 12.61 -11.14
N ILE A 204 8.39 11.61 -11.46
CA ILE A 204 8.86 10.23 -11.69
C ILE A 204 9.80 10.16 -12.88
N SER A 205 9.48 10.82 -14.01
CA SER A 205 10.35 10.77 -15.19
C SER A 205 11.72 11.44 -14.91
N VAL A 206 11.73 12.57 -14.20
CA VAL A 206 12.98 13.21 -13.75
C VAL A 206 13.79 12.28 -12.84
N ALA A 207 13.13 11.62 -11.88
CA ALA A 207 13.78 10.68 -10.97
C ALA A 207 14.30 9.42 -11.69
N ALA A 208 13.54 8.87 -12.64
CA ALA A 208 13.93 7.72 -13.45
C ALA A 208 15.17 8.04 -14.31
N LYS A 209 15.24 9.27 -14.86
CA LYS A 209 16.43 9.73 -15.58
C LYS A 209 17.66 9.80 -14.68
N LYS A 210 17.53 10.36 -13.48
CA LYS A 210 18.64 10.42 -12.50
C LYS A 210 19.07 9.03 -12.04
N ALA A 211 18.12 8.13 -11.81
CA ALA A 211 18.38 6.73 -11.47
C ALA A 211 19.17 6.02 -12.59
N PHE A 212 18.80 6.25 -13.86
CA PHE A 212 19.53 5.75 -15.01
C PHE A 212 20.97 6.30 -15.09
N ASP A 213 21.13 7.61 -14.91
CA ASP A 213 22.45 8.25 -14.97
C ASP A 213 23.36 7.71 -13.84
N ALA A 214 22.82 7.52 -12.62
CA ALA A 214 23.54 6.94 -11.49
C ALA A 214 23.93 5.46 -11.72
N ALA A 215 23.01 4.65 -12.25
CA ALA A 215 23.28 3.24 -12.58
C ALA A 215 24.34 3.10 -13.68
N SER A 216 24.38 4.03 -14.64
CA SER A 216 25.34 4.02 -15.75
C SER A 216 26.77 4.40 -15.33
N GLN A 217 26.91 5.11 -14.20
CA GLN A 217 28.19 5.57 -13.66
C GLN A 217 28.80 4.59 -12.65
N THR A 218 28.12 3.49 -12.35
CA THR A 218 28.52 2.45 -11.38
C THR A 218 28.99 1.19 -12.09
#